data_AF-G0EFP1-F1
#
_entry.id   AF-G0EFP1-F1
#
_cell.length_a   1.000
_cell.length_b   1.000
_cell.length_c   1.000
_cell.angle_alpha   90.00
_cell.angle_beta   90.00
_cell.angle_gamma   90.00
#
_symmetry.space_group_name_H-M   'P 1'
#
loop_
_entity.id
_entity.type
_entity.pdbx_description
1 polymer ?
#
loop_
_entity_poly.entity_id
_entity_poly.type
_entity_poly.pdbx_seq_one_letter_code
_entity_poly.pdbx_strand_id
1 'polypeptide(L)'
;MGGGSAAAAGVRDDARRLLPQAIQAIEKRLQAYLRKSPRHRVHRLLAEVALDDRWPPSVRQRALEIIRNEALRAAVEHLSTGKPLERCVSVKRLLNRLEKHVYEPFVGKYGALIERYKPLAIYESLYPPRPERVGVWVEEDERHIYITYWFTWRYDYSFEALGERFRIFAARLGLSSPPSPEEYRDYEPVTVVVDKGSERLVSVQFRVHYTLVDIDAEHLLLVEGRPVIYFALEGHTPVPKAESVDIIVRAVMQGNVIDVNRAPRALWAALVYRLGDVMERLRGAVSVEVEPLYGPSWRYFNVGHRPLTSRWWRPR
;
A
#
# COMPACT_ATOMS: atom_id res chain seq x y z
N MET A 1 26.55 -28.45 -40.66
CA MET A 1 26.76 -27.60 -39.46
C MET A 1 25.44 -27.51 -38.71
N GLY A 2 25.28 -28.25 -37.60
CA GLY A 2 23.99 -28.32 -36.86
C GLY A 2 24.13 -28.65 -35.37
N GLY A 3 25.32 -28.50 -34.78
CA GLY A 3 25.61 -28.94 -33.41
C GLY A 3 25.21 -27.98 -32.28
N GLY A 4 24.69 -26.77 -32.58
CA GLY A 4 24.42 -25.75 -31.56
C GLY A 4 23.13 -25.94 -30.75
N SER A 5 22.15 -26.70 -31.26
CA SER A 5 20.80 -26.73 -30.67
C SER A 5 20.67 -27.65 -29.45
N ALA A 6 21.35 -28.81 -29.43
CA ALA A 6 21.24 -29.79 -28.35
C ALA A 6 21.95 -29.33 -27.07
N ALA A 7 23.15 -28.74 -27.19
CA ALA A 7 23.89 -28.21 -26.04
C ALA A 7 23.16 -27.03 -25.38
N ALA A 8 22.55 -26.14 -26.18
CA ALA A 8 21.76 -25.02 -25.66
C ALA A 8 20.46 -25.47 -24.97
N ALA A 9 19.85 -26.58 -25.43
CA ALA A 9 18.68 -27.16 -24.79
C ALA A 9 19.02 -27.77 -23.42
N GLY A 10 20.12 -28.54 -23.33
CA GLY A 10 20.58 -29.13 -22.06
C GLY A 10 20.88 -28.08 -20.98
N VAL A 11 21.60 -27.00 -21.35
CA VAL A 11 21.90 -25.90 -20.43
C VAL A 11 20.63 -25.21 -19.91
N ARG A 12 19.57 -25.11 -20.73
CA ARG A 12 18.30 -24.50 -20.30
C ARG A 12 17.54 -25.38 -19.31
N ASP A 13 17.56 -26.69 -19.50
CA ASP A 13 16.88 -27.61 -18.58
C ASP A 13 17.61 -27.68 -17.23
N ASP A 14 18.93 -27.67 -17.23
CA ASP A 14 19.72 -27.60 -15.99
C ASP A 14 19.56 -26.25 -15.28
N ALA A 15 19.49 -25.13 -16.02
CA ALA A 15 19.19 -23.83 -15.43
C ALA A 15 17.81 -23.78 -14.76
N ARG A 16 16.80 -24.47 -15.33
CA ARG A 16 15.47 -24.57 -14.72
C ARG A 16 15.49 -25.36 -13.40
N ARG A 17 16.34 -26.39 -13.29
CA ARG A 17 16.53 -27.14 -12.04
C ARG A 17 17.16 -26.28 -10.93
N LEU A 18 18.04 -25.34 -11.30
CA LEU A 18 18.69 -24.41 -10.37
C LEU A 18 17.83 -23.19 -10.00
N LEU A 19 16.65 -23.03 -10.60
CA LEU A 19 15.81 -21.85 -10.43
C LEU A 19 15.47 -21.53 -8.95
N PRO A 20 15.06 -22.50 -8.10
CA PRO A 20 14.76 -22.22 -6.70
C PRO A 20 15.98 -21.68 -5.93
N GLN A 21 17.17 -22.23 -6.18
CA GLN A 21 18.42 -21.80 -5.54
C GLN A 21 18.81 -20.39 -5.99
N ALA A 22 18.62 -20.08 -7.27
CA ALA A 22 18.87 -18.74 -7.81
C ALA A 22 17.91 -17.69 -7.23
N ILE A 23 16.63 -18.03 -7.01
CA ILE A 23 15.67 -17.14 -6.34
C ILE A 23 16.11 -16.88 -4.89
N GLN A 24 16.46 -17.92 -4.14
CA GLN A 24 16.96 -17.78 -2.77
C GLN A 24 18.21 -16.89 -2.70
N ALA A 25 19.12 -17.01 -3.67
CA ALA A 25 20.29 -16.16 -3.79
C ALA A 25 19.93 -14.68 -4.05
N ILE A 26 18.90 -14.41 -4.85
CA ILE A 26 18.36 -13.06 -5.07
C ILE A 26 17.80 -12.49 -3.77
N GLU A 27 16.94 -13.23 -3.07
CA GLU A 27 16.30 -12.79 -1.82
C GLU A 27 17.35 -12.41 -0.76
N LYS A 28 18.33 -13.28 -0.54
CA LYS A 28 19.44 -13.04 0.40
C LYS A 28 20.19 -11.74 0.06
N ARG A 29 20.41 -11.46 -1.22
CA ARG A 29 21.10 -10.25 -1.66
C ARG A 29 20.25 -8.99 -1.54
N LEU A 30 18.95 -9.08 -1.80
CA LEU A 30 18.03 -7.97 -1.57
C LEU A 30 17.93 -7.63 -0.08
N GLN A 31 17.79 -8.63 0.81
CA GLN A 31 17.81 -8.42 2.25
C GLN A 31 19.12 -7.76 2.72
N ALA A 32 20.27 -8.22 2.21
CA ALA A 32 21.56 -7.58 2.50
C ALA A 32 21.63 -6.13 2.00
N TYR A 33 21.02 -5.82 0.84
CA TYR A 33 20.92 -4.46 0.31
C TYR A 33 20.07 -3.55 1.20
N LEU A 34 18.90 -4.03 1.62
CA LEU A 34 17.97 -3.30 2.51
C LEU A 34 18.64 -2.91 3.83
N ARG A 35 19.43 -3.79 4.43
CA ARG A 35 20.18 -3.52 5.68
C ARG A 35 21.27 -2.45 5.50
N LYS A 36 21.88 -2.35 4.32
CA LYS A 36 23.07 -1.51 4.08
C LYS A 36 22.78 -0.15 3.44
N SER A 37 21.65 0.03 2.75
CA SER A 37 21.39 1.23 1.94
C SER A 37 20.35 2.17 2.57
N PRO A 38 20.78 3.22 3.31
CA PRO A 38 19.87 4.23 3.85
C PRO A 38 19.32 5.24 2.81
N ARG A 39 19.91 5.35 1.59
CA ARG A 39 19.76 6.56 0.75
C ARG A 39 18.92 6.43 -0.54
N HIS A 40 18.87 5.28 -1.22
CA HIS A 40 18.10 5.15 -2.48
C HIS A 40 16.72 4.58 -2.22
N ARG A 41 15.76 5.47 -1.92
CA ARG A 41 14.45 5.04 -1.45
C ARG A 41 13.61 4.31 -2.53
N VAL A 42 13.73 4.64 -3.82
CA VAL A 42 13.06 3.87 -4.93
C VAL A 42 13.60 2.44 -5.00
N HIS A 43 14.91 2.26 -4.96
CA HIS A 43 15.52 0.93 -4.96
C HIS A 43 15.17 0.11 -3.72
N ARG A 44 14.99 0.75 -2.57
CA ARG A 44 14.48 0.08 -1.37
C ARG A 44 13.07 -0.44 -1.61
N LEU A 45 12.20 0.41 -2.15
CA LEU A 45 10.84 0.04 -2.49
C LEU A 45 10.79 -1.16 -3.43
N LEU A 46 11.55 -1.12 -4.53
CA LEU A 46 11.57 -2.21 -5.50
C LEU A 46 12.15 -3.51 -4.90
N ALA A 47 13.07 -3.39 -3.95
CA ALA A 47 13.54 -4.54 -3.17
C ALA A 47 12.44 -5.07 -2.22
N GLU A 48 11.63 -4.20 -1.63
CA GLU A 48 10.44 -4.59 -0.85
C GLU A 48 9.39 -5.26 -1.74
N VAL A 49 9.09 -4.73 -2.95
CA VAL A 49 8.23 -5.39 -3.97
C VAL A 49 8.62 -6.83 -4.19
N ALA A 50 9.93 -7.05 -4.33
CA ALA A 50 10.46 -8.36 -4.67
C ALA A 50 10.36 -9.37 -3.52
N LEU A 51 10.20 -8.91 -2.28
CA LEU A 51 10.22 -9.74 -1.08
C LEU A 51 8.86 -9.84 -0.38
N ASP A 52 7.95 -8.90 -0.65
CA ASP A 52 6.70 -8.75 0.06
C ASP A 52 5.53 -9.24 -0.83
N ASP A 53 4.75 -10.17 -0.31
CA ASP A 53 3.63 -10.79 -1.03
C ASP A 53 2.34 -9.96 -0.98
N ARG A 54 2.35 -8.87 -0.20
CA ARG A 54 1.24 -7.95 0.03
C ARG A 54 1.15 -6.87 -1.05
N TRP A 55 1.90 -7.03 -2.14
CA TRP A 55 1.80 -6.16 -3.30
C TRP A 55 0.58 -6.51 -4.16
N PRO A 56 0.04 -5.53 -4.89
CA PRO A 56 -1.13 -5.75 -5.75
C PRO A 56 -0.87 -6.93 -6.69
N PRO A 57 -1.83 -7.84 -6.92
CA PRO A 57 -1.57 -9.07 -7.67
C PRO A 57 -0.94 -8.84 -9.03
N SER A 58 -1.37 -7.81 -9.76
CA SER A 58 -0.84 -7.43 -11.08
C SER A 58 0.62 -6.95 -11.01
N VAL A 59 0.93 -6.07 -10.07
CA VAL A 59 2.28 -5.54 -9.81
C VAL A 59 3.21 -6.67 -9.36
N ARG A 60 2.74 -7.51 -8.44
CA ARG A 60 3.48 -8.66 -7.93
C ARG A 60 3.76 -9.68 -9.01
N GLN A 61 2.77 -10.05 -9.83
CA GLN A 61 2.97 -10.97 -10.94
C GLN A 61 4.07 -10.47 -11.87
N ARG A 62 4.04 -9.18 -12.22
CA ARG A 62 5.06 -8.58 -13.08
C ARG A 62 6.45 -8.58 -12.44
N ALA A 63 6.53 -8.26 -11.15
CA ALA A 63 7.79 -8.31 -10.42
C ALA A 63 8.35 -9.74 -10.33
N LEU A 64 7.50 -10.74 -10.05
CA LEU A 64 7.87 -12.16 -10.01
C LEU A 64 8.39 -12.66 -11.36
N GLU A 65 7.77 -12.25 -12.47
CA GLU A 65 8.29 -12.55 -13.81
C GLU A 65 9.71 -12.01 -14.01
N ILE A 66 9.96 -10.77 -13.59
CA ILE A 66 11.28 -10.13 -13.69
C ILE A 66 12.30 -10.86 -12.81
N ILE A 67 11.93 -11.20 -11.56
CA ILE A 67 12.79 -11.95 -10.63
C ILE A 67 13.11 -13.33 -11.20
N ARG A 68 12.11 -14.05 -11.72
CA ARG A 68 12.29 -15.36 -12.35
C ARG A 68 13.25 -15.28 -13.53
N ASN A 69 13.11 -14.26 -14.38
CA ASN A 69 14.00 -14.06 -15.53
C ASN A 69 15.43 -13.72 -15.11
N GLU A 70 15.62 -12.92 -14.06
CA GLU A 70 16.95 -12.66 -13.50
C GLU A 70 17.56 -13.90 -12.83
N ALA A 71 16.75 -14.71 -12.16
CA ALA A 71 17.18 -15.97 -11.55
C ALA A 71 17.63 -16.99 -12.60
N LEU A 72 16.84 -17.14 -13.69
CA LEU A 72 17.23 -17.97 -14.84
C LEU A 72 18.56 -17.49 -15.45
N ARG A 73 18.76 -16.18 -15.60
CA ARG A 73 20.05 -15.67 -16.09
C ARG A 73 21.20 -16.01 -15.15
N ALA A 74 21.01 -15.81 -13.85
CA ALA A 74 22.05 -16.13 -12.85
C ALA A 74 22.41 -17.61 -12.87
N ALA A 75 21.43 -18.51 -13.05
CA ALA A 75 21.64 -19.94 -13.20
C ALA A 75 22.43 -20.31 -14.46
N VAL A 76 22.10 -19.70 -15.61
CA VAL A 76 22.86 -19.90 -16.85
C VAL A 76 24.30 -19.41 -16.72
N GLU A 77 24.51 -18.25 -16.09
CA GLU A 77 25.85 -17.70 -15.85
C GLU A 77 26.66 -18.59 -14.90
N HIS A 78 26.01 -19.15 -13.86
CA HIS A 78 26.63 -20.14 -12.97
C HIS A 78 27.09 -21.38 -13.73
N LEU A 79 26.20 -22.00 -14.53
CA LEU A 79 26.54 -23.19 -15.32
C LEU A 79 27.66 -22.93 -16.32
N SER A 80 27.70 -21.73 -16.91
CA SER A 80 28.68 -21.39 -17.95
C SER A 80 30.05 -21.01 -17.39
N THR A 81 30.11 -20.47 -16.16
CA THR A 81 31.34 -19.89 -15.61
C THR A 81 31.86 -20.59 -14.35
N GLY A 82 31.06 -21.47 -13.74
CA GLY A 82 31.35 -22.11 -12.45
C GLY A 82 31.31 -21.16 -11.24
N LYS A 83 30.98 -19.87 -11.44
CA LYS A 83 30.92 -18.90 -10.34
C LYS A 83 29.73 -19.18 -9.42
N PRO A 84 29.85 -18.98 -8.09
CA PRO A 84 28.71 -19.13 -7.16
C PRO A 84 27.49 -18.28 -7.58
N LEU A 85 26.28 -18.83 -7.46
CA LEU A 85 25.02 -18.19 -7.87
C LEU A 85 24.85 -16.79 -7.29
N GLU A 86 25.21 -16.58 -6.02
CA GLU A 86 25.12 -15.28 -5.35
C GLU A 86 25.99 -14.22 -6.02
N ARG A 87 27.11 -14.62 -6.65
CA ARG A 87 27.99 -13.70 -7.39
C ARG A 87 27.45 -13.38 -8.77
N CYS A 88 26.63 -14.25 -9.36
CA CYS A 88 25.97 -14.04 -10.66
C CYS A 88 24.74 -13.12 -10.57
N VAL A 89 24.14 -12.99 -9.39
CA VAL A 89 23.02 -12.06 -9.16
C VAL A 89 23.51 -10.62 -9.19
N SER A 90 22.82 -9.73 -9.91
CA SER A 90 23.11 -8.29 -9.89
C SER A 90 21.93 -7.51 -9.34
N VAL A 91 22.00 -7.13 -8.06
CA VAL A 91 20.93 -6.36 -7.38
C VAL A 91 20.62 -5.07 -8.12
N LYS A 92 21.65 -4.29 -8.51
CA LYS A 92 21.48 -3.06 -9.30
C LYS A 92 20.69 -3.32 -10.59
N ARG A 93 21.00 -4.40 -11.30
CA ARG A 93 20.34 -4.73 -12.56
C ARG A 93 18.89 -5.17 -12.38
N LEU A 94 18.62 -5.98 -11.35
CA LEU A 94 17.26 -6.37 -10.97
C LEU A 94 16.43 -5.13 -10.65
N LEU A 95 16.97 -4.22 -9.83
CA LEU A 95 16.29 -2.98 -9.44
C LEU A 95 16.01 -2.08 -10.64
N ASN A 96 16.97 -1.86 -11.53
CA ASN A 96 16.75 -1.09 -12.76
C ASN A 96 15.65 -1.72 -13.65
N ARG A 97 15.54 -3.05 -13.67
CA ARG A 97 14.48 -3.74 -14.43
C ARG A 97 13.12 -3.57 -13.77
N LEU A 98 13.05 -3.69 -12.45
CA LEU A 98 11.82 -3.43 -11.70
C LEU A 98 11.39 -1.98 -11.88
N GLU A 99 12.32 -1.02 -11.83
CA GLU A 99 12.05 0.39 -12.08
C GLU A 99 11.44 0.60 -13.47
N LYS A 100 12.15 0.14 -14.51
CA LYS A 100 11.73 0.31 -15.90
C LYS A 100 10.42 -0.39 -16.27
N HIS A 101 10.15 -1.56 -15.68
CA HIS A 101 9.06 -2.43 -16.13
C HIS A 101 7.89 -2.53 -15.16
N VAL A 102 8.02 -1.96 -13.96
CA VAL A 102 6.97 -1.92 -12.95
C VAL A 102 6.69 -0.48 -12.56
N TYR A 103 7.71 0.28 -12.16
CA TYR A 103 7.54 1.63 -11.61
C TYR A 103 7.24 2.69 -12.69
N GLU A 104 8.09 2.82 -13.71
CA GLU A 104 7.91 3.83 -14.75
C GLU A 104 6.55 3.70 -15.49
N PRO A 105 6.09 2.50 -15.89
CA PRO A 105 4.79 2.37 -16.54
C PRO A 105 3.63 2.73 -15.61
N PHE A 106 3.75 2.42 -14.32
CA PHE A 106 2.75 2.77 -13.32
C PHE A 106 2.65 4.29 -13.15
N VAL A 107 3.79 4.97 -12.96
CA VAL A 107 3.86 6.43 -12.83
C VAL A 107 3.36 7.10 -14.11
N GLY A 108 3.78 6.61 -15.27
CA GLY A 108 3.33 7.13 -16.56
C GLY A 108 1.83 6.98 -16.78
N LYS A 109 1.22 5.87 -16.34
CA LYS A 109 -0.21 5.60 -16.51
C LYS A 109 -1.09 6.39 -15.51
N TYR A 110 -0.70 6.45 -14.24
CA TYR A 110 -1.59 6.93 -13.17
C TYR A 110 -1.12 8.21 -12.47
N GLY A 111 0.11 8.66 -12.69
CA GLY A 111 0.69 9.79 -11.94
C GLY A 111 -0.16 11.05 -11.98
N ALA A 112 -0.71 11.40 -13.16
CA ALA A 112 -1.58 12.56 -13.30
C ALA A 112 -2.89 12.44 -12.50
N LEU A 113 -3.50 11.25 -12.49
CA LEU A 113 -4.73 10.99 -11.72
C LEU A 113 -4.46 10.99 -10.21
N ILE A 114 -3.35 10.40 -9.79
CA ILE A 114 -2.92 10.36 -8.39
C ILE A 114 -2.74 11.77 -7.84
N GLU A 115 -2.16 12.71 -8.62
CA GLU A 115 -2.07 14.11 -8.19
C GLU A 115 -3.40 14.81 -8.19
N ARG A 116 -4.15 14.68 -9.30
CA ARG A 116 -5.43 15.34 -9.46
C ARG A 116 -6.37 15.02 -8.30
N TYR A 117 -6.35 13.78 -7.81
CA TYR A 117 -7.25 13.32 -6.75
C TYR A 117 -6.59 13.13 -5.39
N LYS A 118 -5.36 13.61 -5.21
CA LYS A 118 -4.67 13.51 -3.94
C LYS A 118 -5.45 14.22 -2.84
N PRO A 119 -5.86 13.51 -1.76
CA PRO A 119 -6.65 14.14 -0.71
C PRO A 119 -5.95 15.32 -0.05
N LEU A 120 -6.73 16.31 0.33
CA LEU A 120 -6.33 17.41 1.19
C LEU A 120 -6.64 17.02 2.63
N ALA A 121 -5.59 16.68 3.39
CA ALA A 121 -5.74 16.25 4.77
C ALA A 121 -5.75 17.46 5.71
N ILE A 122 -6.77 17.54 6.55
CA ILE A 122 -6.86 18.47 7.67
C ILE A 122 -6.65 17.67 8.96
N TYR A 123 -5.61 18.05 9.70
CA TYR A 123 -5.24 17.46 10.99
C TYR A 123 -4.91 18.56 11.99
N GLU A 124 -5.04 18.25 13.27
CA GLU A 124 -4.70 19.15 14.35
C GLU A 124 -3.18 19.23 14.57
N SER A 125 -2.60 20.44 14.63
CA SER A 125 -1.14 20.60 14.76
C SER A 125 -0.60 20.22 16.14
N LEU A 126 -1.48 20.07 17.14
CA LEU A 126 -1.09 19.78 18.52
C LEU A 126 -1.11 18.27 18.77
N TYR A 127 -2.05 17.55 18.17
CA TYR A 127 -2.15 16.09 18.19
C TYR A 127 -3.34 15.65 17.29
N PRO A 128 -3.19 14.70 16.34
CA PRO A 128 -2.04 13.84 16.12
C PRO A 128 -0.98 14.55 15.27
N PRO A 129 0.28 14.08 15.31
CA PRO A 129 1.30 14.56 14.40
C PRO A 129 0.85 14.37 12.94
N ARG A 130 1.38 15.23 12.05
CA ARG A 130 1.26 15.03 10.59
C ARG A 130 1.59 13.57 10.25
N PRO A 131 0.87 12.92 9.31
CA PRO A 131 1.27 11.59 8.87
C PRO A 131 2.74 11.65 8.42
N GLU A 132 3.57 10.76 8.94
CA GLU A 132 4.99 10.70 8.56
C GLU A 132 5.15 10.28 7.10
N ARG A 133 4.19 9.49 6.60
CA ARG A 133 4.14 9.03 5.21
C ARG A 133 2.72 8.89 4.71
N VAL A 134 2.60 9.06 3.40
CA VAL A 134 1.40 8.71 2.64
C VAL A 134 1.83 7.73 1.55
N GLY A 135 1.23 6.54 1.56
CA GLY A 135 1.36 5.54 0.49
C GLY A 135 0.19 5.66 -0.48
N VAL A 136 0.39 5.20 -1.72
CA VAL A 136 -0.68 5.15 -2.74
C VAL A 136 -0.71 3.78 -3.38
N TRP A 137 -1.90 3.26 -3.61
CA TRP A 137 -2.11 2.07 -4.40
C TRP A 137 -3.17 2.36 -5.46
N VAL A 138 -2.93 1.92 -6.70
CA VAL A 138 -3.93 1.93 -7.76
C VAL A 138 -4.35 0.51 -8.14
N GLU A 139 -5.66 0.26 -8.13
CA GLU A 139 -6.31 -0.87 -8.78
C GLU A 139 -7.20 -0.38 -9.91
N GLU A 140 -7.55 -1.26 -10.85
CA GLU A 140 -8.53 -0.95 -11.88
C GLU A 140 -9.40 -2.19 -12.15
N ASP A 141 -10.68 -1.95 -12.44
CA ASP A 141 -11.56 -2.96 -13.03
C ASP A 141 -12.01 -2.51 -14.44
N GLU A 142 -13.10 -3.08 -14.93
CA GLU A 142 -13.66 -2.75 -16.26
C GLU A 142 -14.12 -1.29 -16.36
N ARG A 143 -14.57 -0.70 -15.24
CA ARG A 143 -15.24 0.60 -15.21
C ARG A 143 -14.50 1.65 -14.37
N HIS A 144 -13.76 1.24 -13.34
CA HIS A 144 -13.21 2.16 -12.36
C HIS A 144 -11.70 1.98 -12.16
N ILE A 145 -11.08 3.06 -11.72
CA ILE A 145 -9.73 3.13 -11.18
C ILE A 145 -9.89 3.48 -9.69
N TYR A 146 -9.31 2.66 -8.82
CA TYR A 146 -9.35 2.83 -7.37
C TYR A 146 -7.98 3.33 -6.91
N ILE A 147 -7.91 4.57 -6.42
CA ILE A 147 -6.67 5.19 -5.93
C ILE A 147 -6.74 5.25 -4.40
N THR A 148 -6.11 4.29 -3.74
CA THR A 148 -6.11 4.14 -2.29
C THR A 148 -4.90 4.80 -1.66
N TYR A 149 -5.14 5.75 -0.77
CA TYR A 149 -4.16 6.47 0.04
C TYR A 149 -4.10 5.87 1.44
N TRP A 150 -2.88 5.57 1.90
CA TRP A 150 -2.59 5.02 3.22
C TRP A 150 -1.78 6.03 4.01
N PHE A 151 -2.10 6.21 5.28
CA PHE A 151 -1.43 7.18 6.14
C PHE A 151 -0.71 6.43 7.24
N THR A 152 0.55 6.80 7.54
CA THR A 152 1.30 6.22 8.65
C THR A 152 1.80 7.30 9.58
N TRP A 153 1.67 7.09 10.89
CA TRP A 153 2.13 7.97 11.94
C TRP A 153 3.32 7.39 12.70
N ARG A 154 4.02 8.25 13.43
CA ARG A 154 5.19 7.85 14.24
C ARG A 154 4.87 6.73 15.23
N TYR A 155 3.67 6.77 15.80
CA TYR A 155 3.24 5.84 16.82
C TYR A 155 2.83 4.48 16.26
N ASP A 156 2.57 4.35 14.95
CA ASP A 156 2.40 3.05 14.28
C ASP A 156 3.65 2.18 14.46
N TYR A 157 4.83 2.81 14.37
CA TYR A 157 6.11 2.14 14.60
C TYR A 157 6.38 1.88 16.09
N SER A 158 5.74 2.64 16.98
CA SER A 158 5.90 2.44 18.42
C SER A 158 5.16 1.19 18.90
N PHE A 159 4.07 0.81 18.24
CA PHE A 159 3.39 -0.47 18.46
C PHE A 159 4.20 -1.67 17.96
N GLU A 160 5.11 -1.53 16.99
CA GLU A 160 6.08 -2.61 16.68
C GLU A 160 7.01 -2.87 17.88
N ALA A 161 7.52 -1.82 18.53
CA ALA A 161 8.38 -1.95 19.71
C ALA A 161 7.61 -2.39 20.98
N LEU A 162 6.38 -1.90 21.14
CA LEU A 162 5.49 -2.27 22.25
C LEU A 162 4.94 -3.68 22.06
N GLY A 163 4.52 -4.01 20.84
CA GLY A 163 4.03 -5.32 20.41
C GLY A 163 5.12 -6.38 20.52
N GLU A 164 6.37 -6.08 20.19
CA GLU A 164 7.49 -6.99 20.42
C GLU A 164 7.71 -7.28 21.91
N ARG A 165 7.66 -6.24 22.76
CA ARG A 165 7.76 -6.40 24.23
C ARG A 165 6.56 -7.17 24.79
N PHE A 166 5.37 -6.91 24.30
CA PHE A 166 4.14 -7.58 24.70
C PHE A 166 4.10 -9.03 24.21
N ARG A 167 4.67 -9.33 23.05
CA ARG A 167 4.84 -10.67 22.49
C ARG A 167 5.83 -11.49 23.31
N ILE A 168 6.97 -10.90 23.68
CA ILE A 168 7.94 -11.51 24.62
C ILE A 168 7.26 -11.78 25.98
N PHE A 169 6.45 -10.85 26.47
CA PHE A 169 5.72 -10.98 27.73
C PHE A 169 4.60 -12.04 27.67
N ALA A 170 3.76 -12.03 26.64
CA ALA A 170 2.68 -12.99 26.41
C ALA A 170 3.21 -14.41 26.22
N ALA A 171 4.31 -14.57 25.48
CA ALA A 171 5.01 -15.86 25.33
C ALA A 171 5.54 -16.38 26.68
N ARG A 172 6.03 -15.50 27.56
CA ARG A 172 6.45 -15.88 28.93
C ARG A 172 5.30 -16.31 29.82
N LEU A 173 4.08 -15.82 29.55
CA LEU A 173 2.87 -16.18 30.29
C LEU A 173 2.09 -17.35 29.66
N GLY A 174 2.59 -17.96 28.58
CA GLY A 174 1.90 -19.04 27.89
C GLY A 174 0.60 -18.62 27.18
N LEU A 175 0.41 -17.31 26.98
CA LEU A 175 -0.73 -16.79 26.22
C LEU A 175 -0.48 -17.02 24.73
N SER A 176 -1.54 -17.30 23.98
CA SER A 176 -1.50 -17.35 22.51
C SER A 176 -0.81 -16.08 22.01
N SER A 177 0.14 -16.25 21.07
CA SER A 177 0.92 -15.14 20.55
C SER A 177 -0.04 -14.03 20.10
N PRO A 178 0.18 -12.76 20.53
CA PRO A 178 -0.62 -11.67 20.01
C PRO A 178 -0.50 -11.66 18.48
N PRO A 179 -1.52 -11.10 17.78
CA PRO A 179 -1.43 -10.91 16.34
C PRO A 179 -0.09 -10.29 15.97
N SER A 180 0.48 -10.69 14.84
CA SER A 180 1.77 -10.13 14.43
C SER A 180 1.67 -8.59 14.38
N PRO A 181 2.75 -7.83 14.61
CA PRO A 181 2.73 -6.38 14.44
C PRO A 181 2.20 -5.93 13.06
N GLU A 182 2.16 -6.84 12.09
CA GLU A 182 1.63 -6.66 10.75
C GLU A 182 0.11 -6.86 10.69
N GLU A 183 -0.48 -7.67 11.57
CA GLU A 183 -1.94 -7.78 11.79
C GLU A 183 -2.50 -6.59 12.58
N TYR A 184 -1.64 -5.86 13.32
CA TYR A 184 -1.99 -4.59 13.98
C TYR A 184 -1.91 -3.37 13.06
N ARG A 185 -1.55 -3.55 11.78
CA ARG A 185 -1.60 -2.49 10.78
C ARG A 185 -3.05 -2.26 10.33
N ASP A 186 -3.89 -1.88 11.28
CA ASP A 186 -5.22 -1.30 11.06
C ASP A 186 -5.07 0.10 10.46
N TYR A 187 -4.47 0.16 9.27
CA TYR A 187 -4.54 1.36 8.47
C TYR A 187 -5.99 1.54 8.05
N GLU A 188 -6.49 2.74 8.25
CA GLU A 188 -7.78 3.18 7.74
C GLU A 188 -7.51 3.98 6.47
N PRO A 189 -7.57 3.35 5.28
CA PRO A 189 -7.27 4.03 4.03
C PRO A 189 -8.42 4.94 3.58
N VAL A 190 -8.08 5.83 2.65
CA VAL A 190 -9.05 6.53 1.80
C VAL A 190 -8.87 6.06 0.37
N THR A 191 -9.91 5.60 -0.30
CA THR A 191 -9.88 5.26 -1.71
C THR A 191 -10.71 6.24 -2.52
N VAL A 192 -10.06 6.89 -3.48
CA VAL A 192 -10.71 7.70 -4.50
C VAL A 192 -11.11 6.77 -5.64
N VAL A 193 -12.40 6.71 -5.96
CA VAL A 193 -12.93 5.91 -7.06
C VAL A 193 -13.13 6.82 -8.26
N VAL A 194 -12.46 6.50 -9.37
CA VAL A 194 -12.46 7.30 -10.59
C VAL A 194 -13.07 6.49 -11.72
N ASP A 195 -14.00 7.05 -12.46
CA ASP A 195 -14.54 6.44 -13.67
C ASP A 195 -13.46 6.39 -14.75
N LYS A 196 -13.23 5.21 -15.33
CA LYS A 196 -12.12 4.98 -16.27
C LYS A 196 -12.33 5.67 -17.61
N GLY A 197 -13.58 5.85 -18.03
CA GLY A 197 -13.90 6.45 -19.33
C GLY A 197 -13.81 7.98 -19.32
N SER A 198 -14.30 8.60 -18.27
CA SER A 198 -14.38 10.05 -18.11
C SER A 198 -13.27 10.64 -17.25
N GLU A 199 -12.50 9.80 -16.55
CA GLU A 199 -11.53 10.17 -15.53
C GLU A 199 -12.12 11.05 -14.41
N ARG A 200 -13.44 10.99 -14.19
CA ARG A 200 -14.11 11.78 -13.15
C ARG A 200 -14.15 11.03 -11.84
N LEU A 201 -14.04 11.77 -10.73
CA LEU A 201 -14.31 11.27 -9.40
C LEU A 201 -15.76 10.78 -9.33
N VAL A 202 -15.94 9.51 -8.96
CA VAL A 202 -17.25 8.86 -8.76
C VAL A 202 -17.62 8.88 -7.29
N SER A 203 -16.71 8.45 -6.43
CA SER A 203 -16.93 8.39 -5.00
C SER A 203 -15.62 8.40 -4.22
N VAL A 204 -15.72 8.59 -2.90
CA VAL A 204 -14.63 8.37 -1.96
C VAL A 204 -15.05 7.35 -0.93
N GLN A 205 -14.26 6.29 -0.85
CA GLN A 205 -14.39 5.25 0.14
C GLN A 205 -13.43 5.49 1.29
N PHE A 206 -13.85 5.20 2.50
CA PHE A 206 -13.00 5.26 3.69
C PHE A 206 -13.38 4.17 4.67
N ARG A 207 -12.45 3.84 5.57
CA ARG A 207 -12.63 2.80 6.57
C ARG A 207 -12.83 3.43 7.94
N VAL A 208 -13.86 2.98 8.65
CA VAL A 208 -14.08 3.25 10.08
C VAL A 208 -14.05 1.92 10.82
N HIS A 209 -12.95 1.64 11.52
CA HIS A 209 -12.59 0.35 12.07
C HIS A 209 -12.66 -0.76 11.03
N TYR A 210 -13.70 -1.59 10.99
CA TYR A 210 -13.85 -2.68 10.00
C TYR A 210 -14.95 -2.40 8.98
N THR A 211 -15.62 -1.24 9.08
CA THR A 211 -16.66 -0.85 8.12
C THR A 211 -16.04 -0.06 6.99
N LEU A 212 -16.26 -0.52 5.76
CA LEU A 212 -16.07 0.30 4.57
C LEU A 212 -17.30 1.17 4.36
N VAL A 213 -17.05 2.45 4.16
CA VAL A 213 -18.06 3.47 3.88
C VAL A 213 -17.75 4.05 2.52
N ASP A 214 -18.79 4.26 1.70
CA ASP A 214 -18.69 4.85 0.38
C ASP A 214 -19.54 6.13 0.35
N ILE A 215 -19.00 7.21 -0.21
CA ILE A 215 -19.70 8.49 -0.35
C ILE A 215 -19.57 8.95 -1.79
N ASP A 216 -20.70 9.09 -2.47
CA ASP A 216 -20.77 9.61 -3.83
C ASP A 216 -20.18 11.01 -3.94
N ALA A 217 -19.49 11.28 -5.05
CA ALA A 217 -18.76 12.52 -5.25
C ALA A 217 -19.64 13.78 -5.21
N GLU A 218 -20.93 13.65 -5.52
CA GLU A 218 -21.90 14.77 -5.45
C GLU A 218 -22.14 15.26 -4.03
N HIS A 219 -21.87 14.42 -3.03
CA HIS A 219 -22.04 14.75 -1.62
C HIS A 219 -20.74 15.22 -0.94
N LEU A 220 -19.62 15.17 -1.66
CA LEU A 220 -18.30 15.52 -1.14
C LEU A 220 -18.00 16.99 -1.36
N LEU A 221 -17.35 17.60 -0.38
CA LEU A 221 -16.75 18.92 -0.56
C LEU A 221 -15.35 18.75 -1.16
N LEU A 222 -15.22 19.24 -2.39
CA LEU A 222 -13.97 19.21 -3.15
C LEU A 222 -13.34 20.60 -3.20
N VAL A 223 -12.02 20.67 -3.06
CA VAL A 223 -11.23 21.89 -3.28
C VAL A 223 -10.35 21.62 -4.50
N GLU A 224 -10.53 22.40 -5.56
CA GLU A 224 -9.81 22.21 -6.83
C GLU A 224 -9.96 20.78 -7.42
N GLY A 225 -11.11 20.14 -7.18
CA GLY A 225 -11.39 18.77 -7.61
C GLY A 225 -10.79 17.68 -6.71
N ARG A 226 -10.12 18.04 -5.62
CA ARG A 226 -9.51 17.12 -4.65
C ARG A 226 -10.42 16.90 -3.45
N PRO A 227 -10.56 15.66 -2.95
CA PRO A 227 -11.34 15.40 -1.75
C PRO A 227 -10.63 15.95 -0.51
N VAL A 228 -11.39 16.58 0.38
CA VAL A 228 -10.89 16.99 1.70
C VAL A 228 -11.17 15.86 2.69
N ILE A 229 -10.20 15.54 3.55
CA ILE A 229 -10.35 14.51 4.58
C ILE A 229 -9.94 15.05 5.95
N TYR A 230 -10.68 14.66 6.98
CA TYR A 230 -10.40 14.97 8.38
C TYR A 230 -9.77 13.77 9.09
N PHE A 231 -8.87 14.03 10.04
CA PHE A 231 -8.37 13.03 10.97
C PHE A 231 -8.75 13.40 12.41
N ALA A 232 -8.99 12.39 13.24
CA ALA A 232 -9.22 12.57 14.68
C ALA A 232 -7.90 12.69 15.44
N LEU A 233 -7.95 13.36 16.60
CA LEU A 233 -6.86 13.56 17.57
C LEU A 233 -6.01 12.32 17.89
N GLU A 234 -6.65 11.15 18.00
CA GLU A 234 -6.02 9.89 18.41
C GLU A 234 -6.33 8.73 17.43
N GLY A 235 -6.91 9.03 16.27
CA GLY A 235 -7.43 8.02 15.35
C GLY A 235 -6.79 8.07 13.97
N HIS A 236 -6.57 6.88 13.39
CA HIS A 236 -6.19 6.75 11.98
C HIS A 236 -7.32 7.07 11.03
N THR A 237 -8.53 7.30 11.53
CA THR A 237 -9.77 7.29 10.75
C THR A 237 -9.85 8.54 9.88
N PRO A 238 -9.63 8.41 8.56
CA PRO A 238 -9.86 9.52 7.67
C PRO A 238 -11.36 9.62 7.41
N VAL A 239 -11.95 10.77 7.66
CA VAL A 239 -13.36 11.02 7.34
C VAL A 239 -13.44 12.06 6.22
N PRO A 240 -13.95 11.71 5.03
CA PRO A 240 -14.15 12.67 3.95
C PRO A 240 -15.07 13.81 4.38
N LYS A 241 -14.74 15.02 3.95
CA LYS A 241 -15.61 16.18 4.12
C LYS A 241 -16.77 16.08 3.14
N ALA A 242 -17.98 16.21 3.66
CA ALA A 242 -19.23 16.14 2.90
C ALA A 242 -20.00 17.45 3.04
N GLU A 243 -21.16 17.57 2.43
CA GLU A 243 -22.00 18.77 2.62
C GLU A 243 -22.52 18.87 4.07
N SER A 244 -22.72 17.73 4.73
CA SER A 244 -23.16 17.65 6.12
C SER A 244 -22.69 16.37 6.81
N VAL A 245 -22.59 16.42 8.13
CA VAL A 245 -22.29 15.23 8.95
C VAL A 245 -23.35 14.14 8.82
N ASP A 246 -24.60 14.50 8.49
CA ASP A 246 -25.70 13.54 8.35
C ASP A 246 -25.49 12.62 7.15
N ILE A 247 -24.79 13.07 6.11
CA ILE A 247 -24.37 12.22 5.00
C ILE A 247 -23.40 11.15 5.50
N ILE A 248 -22.39 11.53 6.30
CA ILE A 248 -21.43 10.59 6.89
C ILE A 248 -22.13 9.57 7.77
N VAL A 249 -22.99 10.03 8.68
CA VAL A 249 -23.75 9.17 9.60
C VAL A 249 -24.62 8.19 8.81
N ARG A 250 -25.38 8.67 7.82
CA ARG A 250 -26.23 7.80 6.99
C ARG A 250 -25.39 6.79 6.22
N ALA A 251 -24.29 7.20 5.59
CA ALA A 251 -23.42 6.30 4.84
C ALA A 251 -22.84 5.18 5.73
N VAL A 252 -22.36 5.52 6.94
CA VAL A 252 -21.88 4.53 7.91
C VAL A 252 -22.99 3.58 8.35
N MET A 253 -24.19 4.11 8.61
CA MET A 253 -25.36 3.33 9.04
C MET A 253 -25.93 2.44 7.93
N GLN A 254 -25.75 2.81 6.67
CA GLN A 254 -26.20 2.06 5.48
C GLN A 254 -25.16 1.06 4.96
N GLY A 255 -23.92 1.11 5.46
CA GLY A 255 -22.82 0.26 5.01
C GLY A 255 -23.19 -1.23 4.91
N ASN A 256 -22.59 -1.92 3.95
CA ASN A 256 -23.01 -3.27 3.50
C ASN A 256 -22.80 -4.40 4.52
N VAL A 257 -22.27 -4.11 5.71
CA VAL A 257 -21.99 -5.12 6.75
C VAL A 257 -22.99 -4.95 7.90
N ILE A 258 -23.83 -5.96 8.15
CA ILE A 258 -24.67 -5.99 9.36
C ILE A 258 -23.72 -6.03 10.56
N ASP A 259 -23.65 -4.92 11.28
CA ASP A 259 -22.68 -4.74 12.36
C ASP A 259 -23.39 -4.10 13.55
N VAL A 260 -23.33 -4.80 14.68
CA VAL A 260 -23.89 -4.32 15.97
C VAL A 260 -23.22 -3.02 16.43
N ASN A 261 -22.07 -2.68 15.86
CA ASN A 261 -21.30 -1.47 16.17
C ASN A 261 -21.54 -0.33 15.17
N ARG A 262 -22.53 -0.40 14.27
CA ARG A 262 -22.83 0.69 13.32
C ARG A 262 -23.06 2.03 14.01
N ALA A 263 -23.90 2.06 15.06
CA ALA A 263 -24.20 3.29 15.78
C ALA A 263 -22.96 3.89 16.47
N PRO A 264 -22.16 3.12 17.24
CA PRO A 264 -20.87 3.60 17.75
C PRO A 264 -19.92 4.12 16.65
N ARG A 265 -19.82 3.44 15.50
CA ARG A 265 -18.96 3.86 14.38
C ARG A 265 -19.47 5.15 13.71
N ALA A 266 -20.78 5.28 13.55
CA ALA A 266 -21.38 6.48 13.00
C ALA A 266 -21.18 7.68 13.95
N LEU A 267 -21.30 7.46 15.27
CA LEU A 267 -20.99 8.48 16.28
C LEU A 267 -19.51 8.87 16.23
N TRP A 268 -18.59 7.90 16.12
CA TRP A 268 -17.17 8.17 15.97
C TRP A 268 -16.87 8.99 14.71
N ALA A 269 -17.36 8.57 13.54
CA ALA A 269 -17.17 9.30 12.30
C ALA A 269 -17.75 10.73 12.36
N ALA A 270 -18.91 10.90 12.99
CA ALA A 270 -19.50 12.20 13.23
C ALA A 270 -18.65 13.09 14.15
N LEU A 271 -18.06 12.50 15.19
CA LEU A 271 -17.14 13.22 16.09
C LEU A 271 -15.90 13.69 15.32
N VAL A 272 -15.25 12.81 14.55
CA VAL A 272 -14.08 13.18 13.70
C VAL A 272 -14.44 14.33 12.78
N TYR A 273 -15.59 14.24 12.12
CA TYR A 273 -16.09 15.26 11.22
C TYR A 273 -16.28 16.62 11.91
N ARG A 274 -16.99 16.65 13.04
CA ARG A 274 -17.28 17.89 13.78
C ARG A 274 -16.02 18.55 14.31
N LEU A 275 -15.05 17.75 14.78
CA LEU A 275 -13.75 18.25 15.19
C LEU A 275 -13.01 18.89 14.00
N GLY A 276 -13.00 18.22 12.85
CA GLY A 276 -12.45 18.76 11.60
C GLY A 276 -13.05 20.12 11.20
N ASP A 277 -14.37 20.24 11.22
CA ASP A 277 -15.11 21.50 10.96
C ASP A 277 -14.68 22.64 11.90
N VAL A 278 -14.60 22.36 13.21
CA VAL A 278 -14.18 23.34 14.21
C VAL A 278 -12.74 23.79 13.95
N MET A 279 -11.85 22.84 13.68
CA MET A 279 -10.43 23.11 13.42
C MET A 279 -10.23 23.96 12.17
N GLU A 280 -10.99 23.71 11.11
CA GLU A 280 -10.96 24.50 9.88
C GLU A 280 -11.41 25.94 10.12
N ARG A 281 -12.48 26.15 10.91
CA ARG A 281 -12.99 27.50 11.25
C ARG A 281 -12.00 28.27 12.13
N LEU A 282 -11.45 27.63 13.16
CA LEU A 282 -10.58 28.30 14.14
C LEU A 282 -9.26 28.75 13.54
N ARG A 283 -8.74 28.03 12.55
CA ARG A 283 -7.40 28.29 11.98
C ARG A 283 -7.41 29.00 10.64
N GLY A 284 -8.60 29.29 10.09
CA GLY A 284 -8.74 29.77 8.72
C GLY A 284 -8.11 28.76 7.75
N ALA A 285 -8.74 27.59 7.61
CA ALA A 285 -8.33 26.52 6.70
C ALA A 285 -6.80 26.43 6.51
N VAL A 286 -6.06 25.99 7.54
CA VAL A 286 -4.67 25.57 7.33
C VAL A 286 -4.76 24.23 6.59
N SER A 287 -4.99 24.30 5.28
CA SER A 287 -4.67 23.23 4.37
C SER A 287 -3.17 23.08 4.44
N VAL A 288 -2.70 22.13 5.24
CA VAL A 288 -1.38 21.63 4.94
C VAL A 288 -1.60 20.82 3.69
N GLU A 289 -1.17 21.36 2.55
CA GLU A 289 -0.91 20.49 1.42
C GLU A 289 -0.06 19.36 1.97
N VAL A 290 -0.61 18.15 1.95
CA VAL A 290 0.21 16.97 2.08
C VAL A 290 1.26 17.17 1.01
N GLU A 291 2.48 17.54 1.39
CA GLU A 291 3.54 17.76 0.42
C GLU A 291 3.54 16.51 -0.46
N PRO A 292 3.54 16.66 -1.78
CA PRO A 292 3.85 15.55 -2.65
C PRO A 292 5.13 14.91 -2.16
N LEU A 293 5.01 13.70 -1.61
CA LEU A 293 6.14 12.79 -1.57
C LEU A 293 6.40 12.30 -3.01
N TYR A 294 6.63 13.26 -3.90
CA TYR A 294 7.48 13.08 -5.07
C TYR A 294 8.97 13.10 -4.69
N GLY A 295 9.26 13.06 -3.38
CA GLY A 295 10.47 12.45 -2.85
C GLY A 295 10.21 10.98 -2.52
N PRO A 296 11.20 10.08 -2.62
CA PRO A 296 10.98 8.64 -2.77
C PRO A 296 10.58 7.91 -1.48
N SER A 297 9.82 8.52 -0.57
CA SER A 297 9.31 7.95 0.68
C SER A 297 8.09 7.04 0.50
N TRP A 298 8.16 6.17 -0.50
CA TRP A 298 7.43 4.92 -0.48
C TRP A 298 8.16 4.02 0.53
N ARG A 299 7.65 3.92 1.75
CA ARG A 299 7.95 2.78 2.60
C ARG A 299 6.64 2.04 2.75
N TYR A 300 6.66 0.76 2.40
CA TYR A 300 5.52 -0.15 2.48
C TYR A 300 4.42 0.12 1.44
N PHE A 301 4.46 -0.64 0.35
CA PHE A 301 3.20 -1.18 -0.16
C PHE A 301 2.99 -2.46 0.61
N ASN A 302 1.81 -2.55 1.21
CA ASN A 302 1.47 -3.68 2.02
C ASN A 302 -0.05 -3.72 2.10
N VAL A 303 -0.70 -4.57 1.30
CA VAL A 303 -1.93 -5.25 1.71
C VAL A 303 -2.08 -6.57 0.94
N GLY A 304 -2.07 -7.69 1.67
CA GLY A 304 -3.01 -8.72 1.29
C GLY A 304 -4.40 -8.15 1.55
N HIS A 305 -5.14 -7.77 0.51
CA HIS A 305 -6.56 -8.07 0.31
C HIS A 305 -7.04 -7.44 -1.01
N ARG A 306 -7.90 -8.19 -1.71
CA ARG A 306 -8.50 -7.88 -3.01
C ARG A 306 -9.27 -6.54 -2.99
N PRO A 307 -9.59 -5.96 -4.16
CA PRO A 307 -10.50 -4.82 -4.25
C PRO A 307 -11.73 -5.07 -3.39
N LEU A 308 -12.13 -4.04 -2.65
CA LEU A 308 -13.23 -4.04 -1.69
C LEU A 308 -14.59 -4.21 -2.41
N THR A 309 -14.78 -5.38 -2.99
CA THR A 309 -16.01 -5.82 -3.61
C THR A 309 -16.79 -6.62 -2.57
N SER A 310 -18.10 -6.41 -2.53
CA SER A 310 -19.08 -6.95 -1.57
C SER A 310 -19.19 -8.49 -1.48
N ARG A 311 -18.26 -9.26 -2.08
CA ARG A 311 -18.35 -10.72 -2.22
C ARG A 311 -17.78 -11.55 -1.06
N TRP A 312 -17.31 -10.94 0.03
CA TRP A 312 -16.64 -11.68 1.11
C TRP A 312 -17.42 -11.66 2.43
N TRP A 313 -18.59 -12.29 2.44
CA TRP A 313 -19.05 -12.96 3.67
C TRP A 313 -19.99 -14.11 3.32
N ARG A 314 -19.51 -15.35 3.50
CA ARG A 314 -20.39 -16.49 3.81
C ARG A 314 -20.24 -16.74 5.31
N PRO A 315 -21.34 -16.77 6.09
CA PRO A 315 -21.27 -17.15 7.49
C PRO A 315 -20.71 -18.58 7.58
N ARG A 316 -19.86 -18.83 8.59
CA ARG A 316 -19.73 -20.19 9.12
C ARG A 316 -20.90 -20.48 10.03
#